data_AF-A0A069CYR3-F1
#
_entry.id   AF-A0A069CYR3-F1
#
_cell.length_a   1.000
_cell.length_b   1.000
_cell.length_c   1.000
_cell.angle_alpha   90.00
_cell.angle_beta   90.00
_cell.angle_gamma   90.00
#
_symmetry.space_group_name_H-M   'P 1'
#
loop_
_entity.id
_entity.type
_entity.pdbx_description
1 polymer ?
#
loop_
_entity_poly.entity_id
_entity_poly.type
_entity_poly.pdbx_seq_one_letter_code
_entity_poly.pdbx_strand_id
1 'polypeptide(L)' 'MGEDSGTIEEVYEPFLIKEGFLKRTPRGREVTELAYKHLGRSLYGGKSKTLFD' A
#
# COMPACT_ATOMS: atom_id res chain seq x y z
N MET A 1 16.00 -1.29 26.73
CA MET A 1 14.66 -1.86 26.49
C MET A 1 14.15 -1.19 25.23
N GLY A 2 14.51 -1.77 24.07
CA GLY A 2 14.23 -1.17 22.77
C GLY A 2 12.89 -1.67 22.28
N GLU A 3 11.97 -0.73 22.12
CA GLU A 3 10.78 -0.81 21.26
C GLU A 3 9.93 -2.07 21.47
N ASP A 4 8.91 -1.97 22.34
CA ASP A 4 7.69 -2.80 22.27
C ASP A 4 6.92 -2.46 20.98
N SER A 5 7.59 -2.63 19.84
CA SER A 5 7.18 -2.33 18.49
C SER A 5 6.67 -3.61 17.89
N GLY A 6 5.39 -3.91 18.14
CA GLY A 6 4.70 -4.92 17.34
C GLY A 6 4.96 -4.62 15.87
N THR A 7 5.50 -5.61 15.16
CA THR A 7 5.98 -5.42 13.79
C THR A 7 4.83 -4.93 12.91
N ILE A 8 5.13 -4.20 11.83
CA ILE A 8 4.10 -3.74 10.87
C ILE A 8 3.17 -4.89 10.46
N GLU A 9 3.74 -6.08 10.34
CA GLU A 9 3.08 -7.33 9.96
C GLU A 9 2.09 -7.84 11.02
N GLU A 10 2.40 -7.68 12.31
CA GLU A 10 1.61 -8.21 13.42
C GLU A 10 0.50 -7.25 13.86
N VAL A 11 0.74 -5.95 13.77
CA VAL A 11 -0.19 -4.93 14.30
C VAL A 11 -1.06 -4.32 13.20
N TYR A 12 -0.46 -3.92 12.08
CA TYR A 12 -1.13 -3.05 11.11
C TYR A 12 -1.64 -3.79 9.88
N GLU A 13 -0.87 -4.74 9.35
CA GLU A 13 -1.29 -5.50 8.17
C GLU A 13 -2.65 -6.20 8.33
N PRO A 14 -3.02 -6.80 9.48
CA PRO A 14 -4.34 -7.45 9.62
C PRO A 14 -5.49 -6.48 9.37
N PHE A 15 -5.38 -5.25 9.87
CA PHE A 15 -6.37 -4.21 9.65
C PHE A 15 -6.39 -3.74 8.19
N LEU A 16 -5.22 -3.44 7.62
CA LEU A 16 -5.11 -2.95 6.25
C LEU A 16 -5.57 -3.98 5.21
N ILE A 17 -5.37 -5.27 5.47
CA ILE A 17 -5.87 -6.37 4.64
C ILE A 17 -7.38 -6.51 4.81
N LYS A 18 -7.91 -6.46 6.04
CA LYS A 18 -9.34 -6.56 6.32
C LYS A 18 -10.15 -5.43 5.69
N GLU A 19 -9.66 -4.20 5.76
CA GLU A 19 -10.28 -3.03 5.13
C GLU A 19 -10.05 -2.98 3.60
N GLY A 20 -9.28 -3.92 3.05
CA GLY A 20 -9.06 -4.03 1.60
C GLY A 20 -8.07 -3.01 1.04
N PHE A 21 -7.24 -2.38 1.86
CA PHE A 21 -6.20 -1.44 1.44
C PHE A 21 -4.90 -2.13 1.00
N LEU A 22 -4.61 -3.32 1.54
CA LEU A 22 -3.39 -4.08 1.28
C LEU A 22 -3.72 -5.51 0.88
N LYS A 23 -2.99 -6.08 -0.08
CA LYS A 23 -3.07 -7.50 -0.43
C LYS A 23 -1.69 -8.14 -0.37
N ARG A 24 -1.64 -9.40 0.07
CA ARG A 24 -0.44 -10.24 0.00
C ARG A 24 -0.46 -11.01 -1.33
N THR A 25 0.67 -11.00 -2.02
CA THR A 25 0.88 -11.73 -3.29
C THR A 25 2.14 -12.59 -3.16
N PRO A 26 2.35 -13.60 -4.02
CA PRO A 26 3.60 -14.37 -4.03
C PRO A 26 4.87 -13.51 -4.25
N ARG A 27 4.71 -12.31 -4.82
CA ARG A 27 5.80 -11.37 -5.10
C ARG A 27 6.02 -10.32 -4.00
N GLY A 28 5.21 -10.34 -2.94
CA GLY A 28 5.24 -9.36 -1.85
C GLY A 28 3.88 -8.68 -1.62
N ARG A 29 3.91 -7.53 -0.93
CA ARG A 29 2.70 -6.74 -0.66
C ARG A 29 2.38 -5.83 -1.83
N GLU A 30 1.10 -5.67 -2.12
CA GLU A 30 0.61 -4.73 -3.11
C GLU A 30 -0.52 -3.91 -2.51
N VAL A 31 -0.48 -2.59 -2.72
CA VAL A 31 -1.56 -1.67 -2.32
C VAL A 31 -2.69 -1.72 -3.33
N THR A 32 -3.93 -1.73 -2.85
CA THR A 32 -5.11 -1.81 -3.71
C THR A 32 -5.51 -0.43 -4.23
N GLU A 33 -6.33 -0.38 -5.28
CA GLU A 33 -6.89 0.89 -5.77
C GLU A 33 -7.66 1.67 -4.68
N LEU A 34 -8.30 0.95 -3.75
CA LEU A 34 -9.01 1.55 -2.63
C LEU A 34 -8.06 2.37 -1.76
N ALA A 35 -6.83 1.89 -1.53
CA ALA A 35 -5.82 2.62 -0.77
C ALA A 35 -5.37 3.88 -1.51
N TYR A 36 -5.16 3.81 -2.82
CA TYR A 36 -4.83 4.98 -3.62
C TYR A 36 -5.93 6.04 -3.57
N LYS A 37 -7.20 5.63 -3.73
CA LYS A 37 -8.37 6.52 -3.62
C LYS A 37 -8.47 7.15 -2.22
N HIS A 38 -8.31 6.36 -1.17
CA HIS A 38 -8.38 6.82 0.22
C HIS A 38 -7.26 7.82 0.55
N LEU A 39 -6.06 7.63 0.01
CA LEU A 39 -4.92 8.52 0.20
C LEU A 39 -4.90 9.71 -0.79
N GLY A 40 -5.90 9.83 -1.67
CA GLY A 40 -5.95 10.87 -2.71
C GLY A 40 -4.79 10.79 -3.71
N ARG A 41 -4.22 9.60 -3.93
CA ARG A 41 -3.08 9.39 -4.84
C ARG A 41 -3.55 8.83 -6.17
N SER A 42 -2.99 9.33 -7.27
CA SER A 42 -3.13 8.69 -8.57
C SER A 42 -2.24 7.44 -8.61
N LEU A 43 -2.80 6.31 -9.08
CA LEU A 43 -2.04 5.11 -9.44
C LEU A 43 -0.93 5.42 -10.46
N TYR A 44 -1.15 6.47 -11.25
CA TYR A 44 -0.24 7.00 -12.24
C TYR A 44 0.23 8.38 -11.74
N GLY A 45 1.25 8.37 -10.89
CA GLY A 45 1.84 9.60 -10.34
C GLY A 45 2.47 10.44 -11.44
N GLY A 46 1.81 11.55 -11.78
CA GLY A 46 2.28 12.52 -12.77
C GLY A 46 2.02 12.09 -14.20
N LYS A 47 1.69 13.05 -15.06
CA LYS A 47 1.61 12.87 -16.51
C LYS A 47 2.76 11.97 -16.94
N SER A 48 2.45 10.75 -17.39
CA SER A 48 3.32 10.05 -18.32
C SER A 48 3.36 10.95 -19.54
N LYS A 49 4.27 11.94 -19.52
CA LYS A 49 4.94 12.32 -20.76
C LYS A 49 5.50 11.00 -21.21
N THR A 50 4.85 10.43 -22.20
CA THR A 50 5.33 9.20 -22.79
C THR A 50 6.80 9.45 -23.16
N LEU A 51 7.61 8.41 -23.25
CA LEU A 51 9.01 8.54 -23.69
C LEU A 51 9.13 9.22 -25.09
N PHE A 52 8.00 9.50 -25.73
CA PHE A 52 7.81 10.12 -27.03
C PHE A 52 7.09 11.49 -27.00
N ASP A 53 6.92 12.15 -25.83
CA ASP A 53 6.38 13.52 -25.69
C ASP A 53 7.41 14.60 -25.29
#